data_AF-A0A9Q9HTY9-F1
#
_entry.id   AF-A0A9Q9HTY9-F1
#
_cell.length_a   1.000
_cell.length_b   1.000
_cell.length_c   1.000
_cell.angle_alpha   90.00
_cell.angle_beta   90.00
_cell.angle_gamma   90.00
#
_symmetry.space_group_name_H-M   'P 1'
#
loop_
_entity.id
_entity.type
_entity.pdbx_description
1 polymer ?
#
loop_
_entity_poly.entity_id
_entity_poly.type
_entity_poly.pdbx_seq_one_letter_code
_entity_poly.pdbx_strand_id
1 'polypeptide(L)'
;MPVNLIRYGLLWMGASVAMLLLGLVLAQFGVGMPAGLATVLPPMFAAVLEGIRIAHSTRAPLAGKTAWINAAAMTGVVAVLTIIQLPLYWNTPMVAEARETIPFVYLAGIFLLLLAVILMVNRLFLAHGIKLGLKRLEE
;
A
#
# COMPACT_ATOMS: atom_id res chain seq x y z
N MET A 1 -6.54 13.75 12.37
CA MET A 1 -6.62 12.88 11.18
C MET A 1 -7.50 11.68 11.52
N PRO A 2 -8.54 11.36 10.74
CA PRO A 2 -9.43 10.24 11.01
C PRO A 2 -8.81 8.87 10.71
N VAL A 3 -7.71 8.80 9.96
CA VAL A 3 -6.97 7.55 9.74
C VAL A 3 -6.08 7.23 10.94
N ASN A 4 -6.09 5.97 11.38
CA ASN A 4 -5.11 5.45 12.32
C ASN A 4 -3.90 4.91 11.54
N LEU A 5 -2.79 5.67 11.51
CA LEU A 5 -1.59 5.34 10.73
C LEU A 5 -0.88 4.08 11.22
N ILE A 6 -0.92 3.80 12.54
CA ILE A 6 -0.32 2.59 13.12
C ILE A 6 -1.09 1.36 12.63
N ARG A 7 -2.42 1.39 12.74
CA ARG A 7 -3.27 0.30 12.26
C ARG A 7 -3.14 0.11 10.75
N TYR A 8 -3.13 1.19 9.97
CA TYR A 8 -2.87 1.13 8.53
C TYR A 8 -1.53 0.46 8.22
N GLY A 9 -0.45 0.84 8.91
CA GLY A 9 0.87 0.23 8.76
C GLY A 9 0.87 -1.26 9.10
N LEU A 10 0.20 -1.66 10.17
CA LEU A 10 0.05 -3.08 10.55
C LEU A 10 -0.74 -3.88 9.51
N LEU A 11 -1.84 -3.32 8.99
CA LEU A 11 -2.63 -3.95 7.93
C LEU A 11 -1.82 -4.10 6.64
N TRP A 12 -1.05 -3.08 6.28
CA TRP A 12 -0.14 -3.12 5.14
C TRP A 12 0.93 -4.20 5.34
N MET A 13 1.59 -4.24 6.50
CA MET A 13 2.59 -5.27 6.84
C MET A 13 1.99 -6.68 6.76
N GLY A 14 0.82 -6.89 7.37
CA GLY A 14 0.13 -8.18 7.34
C GLY A 14 -0.22 -8.62 5.90
N ALA A 15 -0.71 -7.69 5.08
CA ALA A 15 -0.99 -7.96 3.67
C ALA A 15 0.28 -8.25 2.87
N SER A 16 1.38 -7.51 3.10
CA SER A 16 2.67 -7.76 2.45
C SER A 16 3.24 -9.13 2.82
N VAL A 17 3.14 -9.55 4.09
CA VAL A 17 3.54 -10.90 4.53
C VAL A 17 2.66 -11.97 3.89
N ALA A 18 1.33 -11.77 3.83
CA ALA A 18 0.43 -12.69 3.15
C ALA A 18 0.77 -12.84 1.66
N MET A 19 1.11 -11.73 0.99
CA MET A 19 1.56 -11.73 -0.40
C MET A 19 2.88 -12.47 -0.58
N LEU A 20 3.84 -12.29 0.32
CA LEU A 20 5.10 -13.04 0.33
C LEU A 20 4.83 -14.55 0.40
N LEU A 21 4.03 -15.00 1.37
CA LEU A 21 3.68 -16.40 1.55
C LEU A 21 2.96 -16.97 0.33
N LEU A 22 2.02 -16.21 -0.24
CA LEU A 22 1.34 -16.59 -1.48
C LEU A 22 2.33 -16.72 -2.65
N GLY A 23 3.31 -15.82 -2.76
CA GLY A 23 4.37 -15.91 -3.76
C GLY A 23 5.21 -17.17 -3.62
N LEU A 24 5.55 -17.57 -2.40
CA LEU A 24 6.27 -18.82 -2.13
C LEU A 24 5.46 -20.06 -2.52
N VAL A 25 4.14 -20.05 -2.26
CA VAL A 25 3.24 -21.13 -2.67
C VAL A 25 3.14 -21.21 -4.19
N LEU A 26 2.91 -20.08 -4.88
CA LEU A 26 2.82 -20.03 -6.34
C LEU A 26 4.11 -20.49 -7.02
N ALA A 27 5.26 -20.18 -6.44
CA ALA A 27 6.56 -20.63 -6.93
C ALA A 27 6.68 -22.17 -6.96
N GLN A 28 6.03 -22.89 -6.05
CA GLN A 28 5.98 -24.37 -6.07
C GLN A 28 5.28 -24.91 -7.32
N PHE A 29 4.40 -24.12 -7.93
CA PHE A 29 3.67 -24.46 -9.15
C PHE A 29 4.31 -23.84 -10.41
N GLY A 30 5.51 -23.25 -10.30
CA GLY A 30 6.17 -22.56 -11.41
C GLY A 30 5.51 -21.25 -11.83
N VAL A 31 4.61 -20.70 -11.00
CA VAL A 31 3.92 -19.44 -11.26
C VAL A 31 4.61 -18.30 -10.51
N GLY A 32 5.13 -17.32 -11.25
CA GLY A 32 5.69 -16.11 -10.66
C GLY A 32 4.60 -15.14 -10.22
N MET A 33 4.73 -14.58 -9.01
CA MET A 33 3.85 -13.50 -8.57
C MET A 33 4.17 -12.21 -9.35
N PRO A 34 3.18 -11.57 -9.99
CA PRO A 34 3.41 -10.29 -10.66
C PRO A 34 3.84 -9.21 -9.65
N ALA A 35 5.01 -8.61 -9.85
CA ALA A 35 5.58 -7.61 -8.95
C ALA A 35 4.65 -6.40 -8.69
N GLY A 36 3.89 -6.01 -9.73
CA GLY A 36 2.89 -4.95 -9.61
C GLY A 36 1.77 -5.26 -8.61
N LEU A 37 1.30 -6.52 -8.56
CA LEU A 37 0.26 -6.94 -7.62
C LEU A 37 0.77 -6.91 -6.17
N ALA A 38 1.99 -7.41 -5.94
CA ALA A 38 2.63 -7.38 -4.62
C ALA A 38 2.82 -5.95 -4.09
N THR A 39 2.97 -4.97 -4.99
CA THR A 39 3.16 -3.56 -4.61
C THR A 39 1.85 -2.84 -4.34
N VAL A 40 0.79 -3.14 -5.11
CA VAL A 40 -0.49 -2.41 -5.08
C VAL A 40 -1.52 -3.03 -4.12
N LEU A 41 -1.55 -4.36 -3.97
CA LEU A 41 -2.56 -5.04 -3.16
C LEU A 41 -2.46 -4.71 -1.67
N PRO A 42 -1.26 -4.66 -1.03
CA PRO A 42 -1.17 -4.29 0.38
C PRO A 42 -1.72 -2.90 0.71
N PRO A 43 -1.34 -1.80 0.03
CA PRO A 43 -1.92 -0.48 0.31
C PRO A 43 -3.42 -0.42 -0.04
N MET A 44 -3.84 -1.09 -1.11
CA MET A 44 -5.26 -1.20 -1.48
C MET A 44 -6.09 -1.80 -0.34
N PHE A 45 -5.68 -2.97 0.17
CA PHE A 45 -6.38 -3.67 1.25
C PHE A 45 -6.42 -2.84 2.54
N ALA A 46 -5.27 -2.30 2.95
CA ALA A 46 -5.17 -1.47 4.14
C ALA A 46 -6.04 -0.21 4.04
N ALA A 47 -6.08 0.44 2.86
CA ALA A 47 -6.90 1.62 2.62
C ALA A 47 -8.41 1.35 2.69
N VAL A 48 -8.88 0.23 2.12
CA VAL A 48 -10.29 -0.16 2.20
C VAL A 48 -10.72 -0.38 3.64
N LEU A 49 -9.96 -1.16 4.41
CA LEU A 49 -10.31 -1.49 5.78
C LEU A 49 -10.33 -0.26 6.69
N GLU A 50 -9.38 0.67 6.50
CA GLU A 50 -9.45 1.94 7.21
C GLU A 50 -10.61 2.82 6.77
N GLY A 51 -10.97 2.80 5.48
CA GLY A 51 -12.15 3.49 4.99
C GLY A 51 -13.44 2.99 5.67
N ILE A 52 -13.60 1.67 5.79
CA ILE A 52 -14.74 1.05 6.48
C ILE A 52 -14.76 1.48 7.95
N ARG A 53 -13.61 1.44 8.65
CA ARG A 53 -13.51 1.89 10.05
C ARG A 53 -13.95 3.33 10.20
N ILE A 54 -13.47 4.20 9.32
CA ILE A 54 -13.84 5.63 9.34
C ILE A 54 -15.34 5.78 9.18
N ALA A 55 -15.96 5.10 8.20
CA ALA A 55 -17.41 5.14 8.00
C ALA A 55 -18.19 4.75 9.26
N HIS A 56 -17.80 3.70 9.97
CA HIS A 56 -18.42 3.31 11.25
C HIS A 56 -18.29 4.39 12.33
N SER A 57 -17.17 5.10 12.38
CA SER A 57 -16.90 6.12 13.39
C SER A 57 -17.52 7.49 13.09
N THR A 58 -17.50 7.93 11.83
CA THR A 58 -17.93 9.28 11.41
C THR A 58 -19.33 9.30 10.84
N ARG A 59 -19.85 8.16 10.35
CA ARG A 59 -21.13 8.03 9.64
C ARG A 59 -21.32 9.03 8.49
N ALA A 60 -20.22 9.53 7.95
CA ALA A 60 -20.21 10.56 6.92
C ALA A 60 -19.01 10.37 5.97
N PRO A 61 -19.16 10.78 4.70
CA PRO A 61 -18.05 10.78 3.75
C PRO A 61 -16.95 11.77 4.17
N LEU A 62 -15.70 11.49 3.77
CA LEU A 62 -14.60 12.43 3.99
C LEU A 62 -14.66 13.60 3.01
N ALA A 63 -14.49 14.82 3.52
CA ALA A 63 -14.27 16.00 2.70
C ALA A 63 -13.04 15.85 1.80
N GLY A 64 -13.12 16.35 0.56
CA GLY A 64 -12.12 16.11 -0.49
C GLY A 64 -10.69 16.45 -0.10
N LYS A 65 -10.45 17.63 0.51
CA LYS A 65 -9.12 18.04 0.99
C LYS A 65 -8.58 17.11 2.08
N THR A 66 -9.44 16.73 3.04
CA THR A 66 -9.08 15.82 4.13
C THR A 66 -8.76 14.43 3.60
N ALA A 67 -9.47 13.94 2.58
CA ALA A 67 -9.18 12.65 1.95
C ALA A 67 -7.78 12.60 1.33
N TRP A 68 -7.35 13.68 0.65
CA TRP A 68 -6.00 13.78 0.08
C TRP A 68 -4.90 13.82 1.14
N ILE A 69 -5.10 14.58 2.22
CA ILE A 69 -4.14 14.65 3.33
C ILE A 69 -3.96 13.27 3.98
N ASN A 70 -5.05 12.54 4.21
CA ASN A 70 -4.98 11.20 4.77
C ASN A 70 -4.30 10.20 3.81
N ALA A 71 -4.63 10.26 2.51
CA ALA A 71 -3.98 9.41 1.50
C ALA A 71 -2.47 9.68 1.40
N ALA A 72 -2.05 10.94 1.50
CA ALA A 72 -0.64 11.32 1.54
C ALA A 72 0.05 10.79 2.80
N ALA A 73 -0.59 10.89 3.97
CA ALA A 73 -0.05 10.33 5.21
C ALA A 73 0.10 8.80 5.15
N MET A 74 -0.91 8.09 4.63
CA MET A 74 -0.85 6.64 4.39
C MET A 74 0.28 6.26 3.42
N THR A 75 0.48 7.04 2.37
CA THR A 75 1.57 6.84 1.40
C THR A 75 2.93 7.07 2.05
N GLY A 76 3.05 8.08 2.91
CA GLY A 76 4.24 8.30 3.72
C GLY A 76 4.57 7.10 4.61
N VAL A 77 3.57 6.46 5.23
CA VAL A 77 3.77 5.20 5.97
C VAL A 77 4.34 4.10 5.08
N VAL A 78 3.76 3.90 3.88
CA VAL A 78 4.27 2.90 2.93
C VAL A 78 5.70 3.23 2.50
N ALA A 79 6.02 4.50 2.24
CA ALA A 79 7.37 4.93 1.87
C ALA A 79 8.38 4.61 2.97
N VAL A 80 8.07 4.95 4.22
CA VAL A 80 8.93 4.68 5.38
C VAL A 80 9.12 3.19 5.58
N LEU A 81 8.03 2.39 5.57
CA LEU A 81 8.13 0.94 5.74
C LEU A 81 8.89 0.27 4.60
N THR A 82 8.71 0.74 3.37
CA THR A 82 9.48 0.26 2.20
C THR A 82 10.96 0.54 2.38
N ILE A 83 11.33 1.75 2.81
CA ILE A 83 12.74 2.11 3.08
C ILE A 83 13.31 1.23 4.20
N ILE A 84 12.56 0.99 5.26
CA ILE A 84 12.96 0.10 6.37
C ILE A 84 13.17 -1.35 5.89
N GLN A 85 12.41 -1.80 4.89
CA GLN A 85 12.54 -3.14 4.33
C GLN A 85 13.67 -3.28 3.31
N LEU A 86 14.16 -2.20 2.69
CA LEU A 86 15.23 -2.24 1.67
C LEU A 86 16.46 -3.06 2.08
N PRO A 87 17.00 -2.98 3.32
CA PRO A 87 18.13 -3.78 3.75
C PRO A 87 17.89 -5.29 3.64
N LEU A 88 16.65 -5.75 3.80
CA LEU A 88 16.29 -7.17 3.69
C LEU A 88 16.45 -7.69 2.25
N TYR A 89 16.25 -6.82 1.27
CA TYR A 89 16.35 -7.17 -0.16
C TYR A 89 17.72 -6.82 -0.77
N TRP A 90 18.63 -6.22 0.02
CA TRP A 90 19.89 -5.64 -0.45
C TRP A 90 20.83 -6.64 -1.15
N ASN A 91 20.76 -7.91 -0.74
CA ASN A 91 21.61 -8.98 -1.25
C ASN A 91 20.89 -9.87 -2.28
N THR A 92 19.68 -9.52 -2.70
CA THR A 92 18.99 -10.28 -3.74
C THR A 92 19.65 -10.03 -5.10
N PRO A 93 19.77 -11.06 -5.97
CA PRO A 93 20.42 -10.92 -7.28
C PRO A 93 19.83 -9.78 -8.12
N MET A 94 18.49 -9.65 -8.09
CA MET A 94 17.77 -8.58 -8.79
C MET A 94 18.18 -7.17 -8.33
N VAL A 95 18.33 -6.96 -7.01
CA VAL A 95 18.73 -5.65 -6.47
C VAL A 95 20.21 -5.39 -6.71
N ALA A 96 21.06 -6.42 -6.68
CA ALA A 96 22.46 -6.29 -7.03
C ALA A 96 22.64 -5.84 -8.49
N GLU A 97 22.01 -6.55 -9.43
CA GLU A 97 22.05 -6.23 -10.86
C GLU A 97 21.51 -4.82 -11.14
N ALA A 98 20.38 -4.44 -10.54
CA ALA A 98 19.78 -3.12 -10.71
C ALA A 98 20.70 -1.98 -10.26
N ARG A 99 21.54 -2.18 -9.23
CA ARG A 99 22.48 -1.14 -8.75
C ARG A 99 23.68 -0.94 -9.67
N GLU A 100 24.12 -2.00 -10.35
CA GLU A 100 25.25 -1.94 -11.28
C GLU A 100 24.83 -1.39 -12.65
N THR A 101 23.58 -1.64 -13.05
CA THR A 101 23.07 -1.28 -14.38
C THR A 101 22.26 0.01 -14.42
N ILE A 102 21.55 0.37 -13.34
CA ILE A 102 20.61 1.50 -13.34
C ILE A 102 21.19 2.66 -12.51
N PRO A 103 21.39 3.85 -13.10
CA PRO A 103 21.86 5.00 -12.34
C PRO A 103 20.86 5.37 -11.23
N PHE A 104 21.38 5.76 -10.07
CA PHE A 104 20.59 6.02 -8.86
C PHE A 104 19.44 7.02 -9.08
N VAL A 105 19.63 8.03 -9.94
CA VAL A 105 18.60 9.03 -10.28
C VAL A 105 17.36 8.37 -10.90
N TYR A 106 17.52 7.37 -11.76
CA TYR A 106 16.40 6.65 -12.35
C TYR A 106 15.68 5.77 -11.32
N LEU A 107 16.42 5.14 -10.41
CA LEU A 107 15.82 4.38 -9.30
C LEU A 107 14.97 5.28 -8.39
N ALA A 108 15.48 6.47 -8.06
CA ALA A 108 14.73 7.47 -7.30
C ALA A 108 13.48 7.93 -8.06
N GLY A 109 13.58 8.15 -9.38
CA GLY A 109 12.43 8.49 -10.23
C GLY A 109 11.35 7.42 -10.26
N ILE A 110 11.74 6.14 -10.41
CA ILE A 110 10.82 5.00 -10.37
C ILE A 110 10.15 4.90 -8.99
N PHE A 111 10.92 5.08 -7.91
CA PHE A 111 10.39 5.08 -6.56
C PHE A 111 9.34 6.18 -6.35
N LEU A 112 9.61 7.41 -6.80
CA LEU A 112 8.64 8.51 -6.73
C LEU A 112 7.39 8.23 -7.56
N LEU A 113 7.54 7.65 -8.76
CA LEU A 113 6.41 7.23 -9.58
C LEU A 113 5.56 6.18 -8.87
N LEU A 114 6.18 5.18 -8.24
CA LEU A 114 5.48 4.17 -7.44
C LEU A 114 4.74 4.80 -6.25
N LEU A 115 5.34 5.76 -5.55
CA LEU A 115 4.65 6.50 -4.49
C LEU A 115 3.46 7.29 -5.02
N ALA A 116 3.55 7.88 -6.21
CA ALA A 116 2.42 8.55 -6.85
C ALA A 116 1.28 7.57 -7.18
N VAL A 117 1.61 6.37 -7.66
CA VAL A 117 0.62 5.29 -7.87
C VAL A 117 0.00 4.88 -6.54
N ILE A 118 0.81 4.64 -5.50
CA ILE A 118 0.32 4.27 -4.16
C ILE A 118 -0.55 5.36 -3.56
N LEU A 119 -0.23 6.63 -3.78
CA LEU A 119 -1.06 7.77 -3.38
C LEU A 119 -2.45 7.70 -4.02
N MET A 120 -2.51 7.42 -5.33
CA MET A 120 -3.79 7.26 -6.04
C MET A 120 -4.56 6.05 -5.54
N VAL A 121 -3.88 4.91 -5.33
CA VAL A 121 -4.49 3.70 -4.75
C VAL A 121 -5.08 4.02 -3.38
N ASN A 122 -4.30 4.60 -2.47
CA ASN A 122 -4.77 4.99 -1.14
C ASN A 122 -5.97 5.94 -1.24
N ARG A 123 -5.93 6.93 -2.14
CA ARG A 123 -7.00 7.90 -2.31
C ARG A 123 -8.30 7.28 -2.82
N LEU A 124 -8.22 6.39 -3.81
CA LEU A 124 -9.38 5.75 -4.42
C LEU A 124 -9.99 4.71 -3.47
N PHE A 125 -9.15 3.85 -2.90
CA PHE A 125 -9.60 2.73 -2.09
C PHE A 125 -10.02 3.14 -0.67
N LEU A 126 -9.46 4.22 -0.11
CA LEU A 126 -9.98 4.83 1.12
C LEU A 126 -11.42 5.33 0.91
N ALA A 127 -11.67 6.05 -0.19
CA ALA A 127 -13.02 6.53 -0.51
C ALA A 127 -13.99 5.38 -0.80
N HIS A 128 -13.51 4.34 -1.50
CA HIS A 128 -14.29 3.13 -1.74
C HIS A 128 -14.66 2.42 -0.44
N GLY A 129 -13.70 2.24 0.48
CA GLY A 129 -13.94 1.64 1.79
C GLY A 129 -14.97 2.42 2.62
N ILE A 130 -14.91 3.76 2.59
CA ILE A 130 -15.91 4.59 3.28
C ILE A 130 -17.29 4.39 2.67
N LYS A 131 -17.41 4.44 1.34
CA LYS A 131 -18.68 4.23 0.64
C LYS A 131 -19.27 2.86 0.96
N LEU A 132 -18.45 1.81 0.98
CA LEU A 132 -18.87 0.46 1.33
C LEU A 132 -19.33 0.37 2.80
N GLY A 133 -18.59 0.98 3.73
CA GLY A 133 -18.93 1.00 5.15
C GLY A 133 -20.22 1.76 5.43
N LEU A 134 -20.47 2.88 4.75
CA LEU A 134 -21.73 3.62 4.87
C LEU A 134 -22.92 2.82 4.36
N LYS A 135 -22.79 2.17 3.18
CA LYS A 135 -23.85 1.32 2.64
C LYS A 135 -24.25 0.18 3.59
N ARG A 136 -23.27 -0.44 4.26
CA ARG A 136 -23.51 -1.49 5.25
C ARG A 136 -24.17 -1.03 6.55
N LEU A 137 -24.21 0.28 6.81
CA LEU A 137 -24.90 0.85 7.97
C LEU A 137 -26.37 1.18 7.66
N GLU A 138 -26.74 1.20 6.38
CA GLU A 138 -28.11 1.42 5.91
C GLU A 138 -28.91 0.10 5.81
N GLU A 139 -28.21 -1.05 5.80
CA GLU A 139 -28.75 -2.42 5.85
C GLU A 139 -28.97 -2.88 7.30
#